data_AF-A0A8C6J4M4-F1
#
_entry.id   AF-A0A8C6J4M4-F1
#
_cell.length_a   1.000
_cell.length_b   1.000
_cell.length_c   1.000
_cell.angle_alpha   90.00
_cell.angle_beta   90.00
_cell.angle_gamma   90.00
#
_symmetry.space_group_name_H-M   'P 1'
#
loop_
_entity.id
_entity.type
_entity.pdbx_description
1 polymer ?
#
loop_
_entity_poly.entity_id
_entity_poly.type
_entity_poly.pdbx_seq_one_letter_code
_entity_poly.pdbx_strand_id
1 'polypeptide(L)'
;VMCVNIILYNYNTPLKPGHAAAFSDDCDSITNKVAVHGAGNQYNYIGFLDYKKETTRKLAMKANTCSFNPGVIVANLTEWKLQNITKQLEKWIALYIVEQLYSRTLAGSITTPPLLIVFYKQHSNIDPMWNVWHLRSTAGKSYSPQFVKAAKLLHWNGHFKSWGRTASYAEVWEKKLWWRSIAVLMCKSVI
;
A
#
# COMPACT_ATOMS: atom_id res chain seq x y z
N VAL A 1 3.06 -0.82 12.24
CA VAL A 1 1.89 0.08 12.07
C VAL A 1 1.82 0.50 10.61
N MET A 2 0.75 0.12 9.91
CA MET A 2 0.45 0.57 8.56
C MET A 2 -0.54 1.72 8.69
N CYS A 3 -0.21 2.91 8.19
CA CYS A 3 -1.20 3.97 8.10
C CYS A 3 -2.01 3.75 6.84
N VAL A 4 -3.29 3.51 7.04
CA VAL A 4 -4.28 3.44 5.98
C VAL A 4 -5.00 4.77 5.96
N ASN A 5 -4.79 5.53 4.90
CA ASN A 5 -5.56 6.73 4.64
C ASN A 5 -6.82 6.32 3.89
N ILE A 6 -7.96 6.31 4.58
CA ILE A 6 -9.25 6.10 3.95
C ILE A 6 -9.71 7.45 3.40
N ILE A 7 -9.70 7.56 2.08
CA ILE A 7 -10.33 8.69 1.41
C ILE A 7 -11.78 8.29 1.16
N LEU A 8 -12.70 8.92 1.90
CA LEU A 8 -14.13 8.76 1.67
C LEU A 8 -14.47 9.24 0.26
N TYR A 9 -15.45 8.57 -0.37
CA TYR A 9 -15.91 8.62 -1.78
C TYR A 9 -16.10 10.02 -2.41
N ASN A 10 -15.87 11.12 -1.69
CA ASN A 10 -15.99 12.49 -2.17
C ASN A 10 -14.81 12.96 -3.07
N TYR A 11 -13.98 12.04 -3.56
CA TYR A 11 -13.00 12.29 -4.62
C TYR A 11 -13.49 11.60 -5.89
N ASN A 12 -13.37 12.29 -7.03
CA ASN A 12 -13.78 11.90 -8.39
C ASN A 12 -13.16 10.60 -8.96
N THR A 13 -12.81 9.62 -8.12
CA THR A 13 -12.27 8.33 -8.52
C THR A 13 -13.44 7.35 -8.70
N PRO A 14 -13.90 7.07 -9.93
CA PRO A 14 -14.99 6.15 -10.15
C PRO A 14 -14.58 4.73 -9.76
N LEU A 15 -15.40 4.08 -8.94
CA LEU A 15 -15.29 2.65 -8.68
C LEU A 15 -16.06 1.89 -9.76
N LYS A 16 -15.48 0.80 -10.26
CA LYS A 16 -16.19 -0.11 -11.17
C LYS A 16 -17.41 -0.71 -10.44
N PRO A 17 -18.50 -1.03 -11.15
CA PRO A 17 -19.67 -1.66 -10.53
C PRO A 17 -19.30 -2.91 -9.73
N GLY A 18 -19.82 -3.03 -8.51
CA GLY A 18 -19.56 -4.15 -7.60
C GLY A 18 -18.19 -4.10 -6.89
N HIS A 19 -17.33 -3.12 -7.16
CA HIS A 19 -16.08 -2.98 -6.42
C HIS A 19 -16.28 -2.15 -5.15
N ALA A 20 -15.95 -2.74 -3.99
CA ALA A 20 -16.04 -2.06 -2.71
C ALA A 20 -14.87 -1.09 -2.44
N ALA A 21 -13.75 -1.24 -3.16
CA ALA A 21 -12.55 -0.43 -2.93
C ALA A 21 -11.73 -0.18 -4.21
N ALA A 22 -10.88 0.84 -4.13
CA ALA A 22 -9.81 1.09 -5.08
C ALA A 22 -8.48 1.36 -4.41
N PHE A 23 -7.42 0.91 -5.08
CA PHE A 23 -6.04 0.99 -4.61
C PHE A 23 -5.10 1.47 -5.72
N SER A 24 -3.89 1.87 -5.34
CA SER A 24 -2.82 2.14 -6.30
C SER A 24 -2.00 0.87 -6.48
N ASP A 25 -1.99 0.34 -7.70
CA ASP A 25 -1.20 -0.83 -8.05
C ASP A 25 0.30 -0.50 -7.97
N ASP A 26 1.05 -1.42 -7.39
CA ASP A 26 2.47 -1.24 -7.17
C ASP A 26 3.24 -1.28 -8.49
N CYS A 27 2.75 -2.01 -9.51
CA CYS A 27 3.38 -2.18 -10.84
C CYS A 27 3.22 -0.97 -11.76
N ASP A 28 2.18 -0.16 -11.55
CA ASP A 28 1.94 1.06 -12.31
C ASP A 28 2.73 2.25 -11.76
N SER A 29 3.33 2.08 -10.59
CA SER A 29 4.20 3.10 -10.00
C SER A 29 5.47 3.27 -10.84
N ILE A 30 5.88 4.53 -11.06
CA ILE A 30 7.14 4.90 -11.73
C ILE A 30 8.35 4.28 -11.00
N THR A 31 8.17 3.84 -9.75
CA THR A 31 9.15 3.05 -8.99
C THR A 31 9.53 1.70 -9.58
N ASN A 32 8.70 1.04 -10.41
CA ASN A 32 9.16 -0.19 -11.10
C ASN A 32 10.20 0.10 -12.18
N LYS A 33 10.23 1.33 -12.71
CA LYS A 33 11.24 1.75 -13.68
C LYS A 33 12.60 1.99 -13.03
N VAL A 34 12.66 2.06 -11.69
CA VAL A 34 13.90 2.18 -10.93
C VAL A 34 14.07 0.89 -10.14
N ALA A 35 14.74 -0.11 -10.71
CA ALA A 35 15.06 -1.35 -10.02
C ALA A 35 15.73 -1.04 -8.67
N VAL A 36 14.99 -1.17 -7.57
CA VAL A 36 15.55 -1.05 -6.22
C VAL A 36 16.23 -2.38 -5.93
N HIS A 37 17.53 -2.45 -6.21
CA HIS A 37 18.35 -3.60 -5.85
C HIS A 37 18.26 -3.80 -4.33
N GLY A 38 17.80 -4.98 -3.90
CA GLY A 38 17.52 -5.31 -2.49
C GLY A 38 16.06 -5.21 -2.04
N ALA A 39 15.13 -4.75 -2.88
CA ALA A 39 13.69 -4.73 -2.57
C ALA A 39 12.95 -6.06 -2.86
N GLY A 40 13.63 -7.09 -3.40
CA GLY A 40 13.00 -8.39 -3.72
C GLY A 40 11.70 -8.27 -4.53
N ASN A 41 10.93 -9.35 -4.62
CA ASN A 41 9.63 -9.36 -5.32
C ASN A 41 8.51 -8.64 -4.52
N GLN A 42 8.74 -7.41 -4.04
CA GLN A 42 7.77 -6.62 -3.25
C GLN A 42 6.60 -6.06 -4.06
N TYR A 43 6.59 -6.23 -5.39
CA TYR A 43 5.55 -5.70 -6.29
C TYR A 43 4.55 -6.75 -6.76
N ASN A 44 4.74 -8.01 -6.34
CA ASN A 44 3.90 -9.12 -6.76
C ASN A 44 3.49 -9.95 -5.56
N TYR A 45 2.41 -10.71 -5.73
CA TYR A 45 1.83 -11.52 -4.67
C TYR A 45 2.81 -12.53 -4.03
N ILE A 46 3.83 -12.99 -4.76
CA ILE A 46 4.89 -13.85 -4.22
C ILE A 46 5.70 -13.20 -3.08
N GLY A 47 5.75 -11.87 -3.01
CA GLY A 47 6.38 -11.13 -1.91
C GLY A 47 5.57 -11.14 -0.61
N PHE A 48 4.26 -11.43 -0.69
CA PHE A 48 3.32 -11.30 0.42
C PHE A 48 2.75 -12.62 0.90
N LEU A 49 2.64 -13.62 0.03
CA LEU A 49 1.99 -14.91 0.34
C LEU A 49 2.99 -16.06 0.28
N ASP A 50 2.86 -17.00 1.20
CA ASP A 50 3.63 -18.24 1.20
C ASP A 50 2.94 -19.30 0.33
N TYR A 51 3.41 -19.40 -0.93
CA TYR A 51 2.93 -20.38 -1.91
C TYR A 51 3.29 -21.84 -1.57
N LYS A 52 4.12 -22.08 -0.56
CA LYS A 52 4.37 -23.44 -0.03
C LYS A 52 3.20 -23.96 0.80
N LYS A 53 2.32 -23.08 1.28
CA LYS A 53 1.12 -23.45 2.04
C LYS A 53 0.01 -23.92 1.11
N GLU A 54 -0.63 -25.02 1.47
CA GLU A 54 -1.74 -25.59 0.68
C GLU A 54 -2.90 -24.61 0.56
N THR A 55 -3.26 -23.95 1.65
CA THR A 55 -4.29 -22.90 1.68
C THR A 55 -4.03 -21.79 0.67
N THR A 56 -2.78 -21.31 0.57
CA THR A 56 -2.39 -20.30 -0.43
C THR A 56 -2.54 -20.84 -1.86
N ARG A 57 -2.12 -22.09 -2.13
CA ARG A 57 -2.26 -22.69 -3.47
C ARG A 57 -3.72 -22.86 -3.89
N LYS A 58 -4.61 -23.22 -2.94
CA LYS A 58 -6.05 -23.39 -3.18
C LYS A 58 -6.75 -22.09 -3.61
N LEU A 59 -6.19 -20.93 -3.26
CA LEU A 59 -6.70 -19.63 -3.72
C LEU A 59 -6.48 -19.40 -5.22
N ALA A 60 -5.64 -20.19 -5.89
CA ALA A 60 -5.36 -20.11 -7.33
C ALA A 60 -4.95 -18.70 -7.82
N MET A 61 -4.39 -17.88 -6.93
CA MET A 61 -3.85 -16.57 -7.28
C MET A 61 -2.48 -16.75 -7.93
N LYS A 62 -2.20 -16.00 -8.99
CA LYS A 62 -0.89 -16.13 -9.67
C LYS A 62 0.18 -15.40 -8.86
N ALA A 63 1.30 -16.06 -8.62
CA ALA A 63 2.44 -15.51 -7.87
C ALA A 63 3.01 -14.20 -8.47
N ASN A 64 2.94 -14.07 -9.79
CA ASN A 64 3.37 -12.88 -10.53
C ASN A 64 2.28 -11.82 -10.70
N THR A 65 1.10 -11.97 -10.07
CA THR A 65 0.09 -10.90 -10.09
C THR A 65 0.65 -9.68 -9.38
N CYS A 66 0.41 -8.50 -9.94
CA CYS A 66 0.77 -7.25 -9.31
C CYS A 66 0.08 -7.06 -7.96
N SER A 67 0.81 -6.61 -6.93
CA SER A 67 0.22 -6.16 -5.67
C SER A 67 -0.23 -4.71 -5.75
N PHE A 68 -0.93 -4.26 -4.71
CA PHE A 68 -1.19 -2.86 -4.45
C PHE A 68 -0.75 -2.50 -3.03
N ASN A 69 -0.40 -1.23 -2.83
CA ASN A 69 -0.09 -0.70 -1.51
C ASN A 69 -1.37 -0.15 -0.85
N PRO A 70 -1.83 -0.72 0.28
CA PRO A 70 -3.06 -0.30 0.95
C PRO A 70 -2.91 0.95 1.82
N GLY A 71 -1.80 1.69 1.71
CA GLY A 71 -1.58 2.94 2.45
C GLY A 71 -2.60 4.04 2.10
N VAL A 72 -3.23 3.94 0.92
CA VAL A 72 -4.38 4.76 0.52
C VAL A 72 -5.46 3.86 -0.06
N ILE A 73 -6.70 4.03 0.42
CA ILE A 73 -7.87 3.28 -0.04
C ILE A 73 -8.99 4.26 -0.31
N VAL A 74 -9.62 4.13 -1.49
CA VAL A 74 -10.94 4.73 -1.75
C VAL A 74 -11.97 3.63 -1.56
N ALA A 75 -12.90 3.80 -0.62
CA ALA A 75 -13.86 2.75 -0.27
C ALA A 75 -15.31 3.21 -0.49
N ASN A 76 -16.11 2.34 -1.11
CA ASN A 76 -17.56 2.42 -1.07
C ASN A 76 -18.05 1.62 0.12
N LEU A 77 -18.45 2.32 1.19
CA LEU A 77 -18.85 1.70 2.45
C LEU A 77 -20.15 0.89 2.32
N THR A 78 -21.02 1.24 1.37
CA THR A 78 -22.24 0.49 1.09
C THR A 78 -21.90 -0.88 0.53
N GLU A 79 -21.07 -0.93 -0.51
CA GLU A 79 -20.56 -2.18 -1.09
C GLU A 79 -19.73 -2.97 -0.08
N TRP A 80 -18.89 -2.28 0.69
CA TRP A 80 -18.07 -2.91 1.74
C TRP A 80 -18.92 -3.65 2.77
N LYS A 81 -20.03 -3.03 3.20
CA LYS A 81 -20.98 -3.64 4.12
C LYS A 81 -21.77 -4.76 3.45
N LEU A 82 -22.28 -4.54 2.24
CA LEU A 82 -23.05 -5.52 1.47
C LEU A 82 -22.27 -6.83 1.25
N GLN A 83 -20.98 -6.71 0.94
CA GLN A 83 -20.09 -7.85 0.67
C GLN A 83 -19.44 -8.43 1.93
N ASN A 84 -19.76 -7.90 3.13
CA ASN A 84 -19.18 -8.32 4.41
C ASN A 84 -17.63 -8.32 4.42
N ILE A 85 -17.00 -7.35 3.77
CA ILE A 85 -15.53 -7.31 3.58
C ILE A 85 -14.77 -7.40 4.90
N THR A 86 -15.21 -6.69 5.95
CA THR A 86 -14.56 -6.73 7.27
C THR A 86 -14.45 -8.15 7.82
N LYS A 87 -15.52 -8.95 7.74
CA LYS A 87 -15.51 -10.34 8.21
C LYS A 87 -14.58 -11.22 7.40
N GLN A 88 -14.47 -10.97 6.09
CA GLN A 88 -13.51 -11.69 5.23
C GLN A 88 -12.07 -11.38 5.64
N LEU A 89 -11.75 -10.11 5.91
CA LEU A 89 -10.43 -9.69 6.37
C LEU A 89 -10.07 -10.31 7.72
N GLU A 90 -10.99 -10.27 8.69
CA GLU A 90 -10.83 -10.89 10.01
C GLU A 90 -10.56 -12.38 9.90
N LYS A 91 -11.29 -13.10 9.04
CA LYS A 91 -11.05 -14.53 8.77
C LYS A 91 -9.61 -14.79 8.31
N TRP A 92 -9.11 -13.99 7.36
CA TRP A 92 -7.74 -14.17 6.84
C TRP A 92 -6.67 -13.81 7.88
N ILE A 93 -6.90 -12.78 8.70
CA ILE A 93 -6.02 -12.44 9.82
C ILE A 93 -5.96 -13.60 10.83
N ALA A 94 -7.12 -14.14 11.23
CA ALA A 94 -7.18 -15.26 12.15
C ALA A 94 -6.48 -16.52 11.59
N LEU A 95 -6.68 -16.80 10.30
CA LEU A 95 -6.06 -17.95 9.65
C LEU A 95 -4.53 -17.81 9.57
N TYR A 96 -4.02 -16.59 9.37
CA TYR A 96 -2.58 -16.34 9.40
C TYR A 96 -1.96 -16.66 10.77
N ILE A 97 -2.64 -16.35 11.88
CA ILE A 97 -2.14 -16.65 13.23
C ILE A 97 -1.85 -18.15 13.36
N VAL A 98 -2.75 -18.99 12.83
CA VAL A 98 -2.67 -20.44 12.92
C VAL A 98 -1.72 -21.04 11.88
N GLU A 99 -1.84 -20.66 10.62
CA GLU A 99 -1.19 -21.35 9.50
C GLU A 99 0.09 -20.65 8.97
N GLN A 100 0.31 -19.40 9.38
CA GLN A 100 1.47 -18.59 8.97
C GLN A 100 1.56 -18.45 7.45
N LEU A 101 0.44 -18.05 6.82
CA LEU A 101 0.25 -18.00 5.36
C LEU A 101 1.01 -16.89 4.64
N TYR A 102 1.53 -15.90 5.36
CA TYR A 102 2.14 -14.71 4.76
C TYR A 102 3.64 -14.86 4.71
N SER A 103 4.24 -14.31 3.66
CA SER A 103 5.68 -14.37 3.45
C SER A 103 6.43 -13.65 4.56
N ARG A 104 7.48 -14.31 5.08
CA ARG A 104 8.36 -13.77 6.14
C ARG A 104 9.49 -12.92 5.60
N THR A 105 9.70 -12.88 4.28
CA THR A 105 11.00 -12.49 3.71
C THR A 105 11.16 -11.00 3.41
N LEU A 106 10.08 -10.21 3.21
CA LEU A 106 10.28 -8.90 2.57
C LEU A 106 9.43 -7.73 3.08
N ALA A 107 8.26 -7.92 3.69
CA ALA A 107 7.35 -6.79 3.97
C ALA A 107 6.82 -6.68 5.40
N GLY A 108 7.04 -7.68 6.28
CA GLY A 108 6.62 -7.64 7.70
C GLY A 108 5.16 -7.24 7.97
N SER A 109 4.32 -7.21 6.93
CA SER A 109 3.01 -6.61 6.96
C SER A 109 1.99 -7.72 7.12
N ILE A 110 1.40 -7.79 8.31
CA ILE A 110 0.28 -8.70 8.60
C ILE A 110 -1.02 -8.17 7.98
N THR A 111 -1.07 -6.88 7.67
CA THR A 111 -2.26 -6.15 7.22
C THR A 111 -2.45 -6.13 5.70
N THR A 112 -1.36 -6.17 4.92
CA THR A 112 -1.44 -6.14 3.45
C THR A 112 -1.96 -7.45 2.85
N PRO A 113 -1.48 -8.65 3.25
CA PRO A 113 -1.89 -9.90 2.64
C PRO A 113 -3.41 -10.20 2.72
N PRO A 114 -4.13 -9.97 3.85
CA PRO A 114 -5.58 -10.11 3.88
C PRO A 114 -6.29 -9.24 2.83
N LEU A 115 -5.84 -8.00 2.64
CA LEU A 115 -6.40 -7.08 1.65
C LEU A 115 -6.13 -7.59 0.23
N LEU A 116 -4.89 -8.02 -0.06
CA LEU A 116 -4.54 -8.62 -1.36
C LEU A 116 -5.39 -9.85 -1.68
N ILE A 117 -5.71 -10.68 -0.69
CA ILE A 117 -6.56 -11.86 -0.87
C ILE A 117 -8.00 -11.45 -1.13
N VAL A 118 -8.59 -10.62 -0.27
CA VAL A 118 -10.02 -10.24 -0.36
C VAL A 118 -10.32 -9.43 -1.61
N PHE A 119 -9.39 -8.57 -2.03
CA PHE A 119 -9.56 -7.70 -3.20
C PHE A 119 -8.88 -8.24 -4.46
N TYR A 120 -8.45 -9.50 -4.49
CA TYR A 120 -7.81 -10.08 -5.67
C TYR A 120 -8.70 -9.96 -6.90
N LYS A 121 -8.29 -9.10 -7.86
CA LYS A 121 -9.06 -8.73 -9.07
C LYS A 121 -10.45 -8.15 -8.82
N GLN A 122 -10.77 -7.79 -7.59
CA GLN A 122 -12.06 -7.24 -7.15
C GLN A 122 -11.89 -5.81 -6.61
N HIS A 123 -11.05 -5.02 -7.27
CA HIS A 123 -10.81 -3.63 -6.92
C HIS A 123 -10.67 -2.76 -8.16
N SER A 124 -10.92 -1.47 -7.98
CA SER A 124 -10.63 -0.46 -9.01
C SER A 124 -9.26 0.17 -8.77
N ASN A 125 -8.75 0.88 -9.76
CA ASN A 125 -7.41 1.48 -9.67
C ASN A 125 -7.55 2.98 -9.36
N ILE A 126 -6.69 3.48 -8.49
CA ILE A 126 -6.50 4.92 -8.27
C ILE A 126 -5.20 5.35 -8.94
N ASP A 127 -5.15 6.62 -9.34
CA ASP A 127 -3.93 7.23 -9.90
C ASP A 127 -2.74 7.05 -8.94
N PRO A 128 -1.60 6.47 -9.37
CA PRO A 128 -0.42 6.24 -8.54
C PRO A 128 0.14 7.47 -7.84
N MET A 129 -0.17 8.69 -8.32
CA MET A 129 0.22 9.93 -7.65
C MET A 129 -0.45 10.11 -6.28
N TRP A 130 -1.52 9.36 -5.99
CA TRP A 130 -2.16 9.28 -4.68
C TRP A 130 -1.45 8.36 -3.69
N ASN A 131 -0.44 7.59 -4.11
CA ASN A 131 0.31 6.73 -3.20
C ASN A 131 1.80 6.66 -3.56
N VAL A 132 2.48 7.82 -3.58
CA VAL A 132 3.91 7.88 -3.89
C VAL A 132 4.73 7.46 -2.66
N TRP A 133 5.22 6.23 -2.68
CA TRP A 133 6.03 5.61 -1.63
C TRP A 133 7.51 5.41 -2.03
N HIS A 134 8.32 4.86 -1.12
CA HIS A 134 9.78 4.62 -1.29
C HIS A 134 10.61 5.89 -1.58
N LEU A 135 10.23 7.00 -0.94
CA LEU A 135 10.85 8.33 -1.10
C LEU A 135 12.38 8.32 -0.87
N ARG A 136 12.90 7.36 -0.08
CA ARG A 136 14.30 6.95 -0.11
C ARG A 136 14.40 5.51 0.41
N SER A 137 14.37 4.51 -0.48
CA SER A 137 14.51 3.10 -0.06
C SER A 137 15.96 2.62 -0.02
N THR A 138 16.85 3.30 -0.75
CA THR A 138 18.30 3.01 -0.84
C THR A 138 19.07 4.32 -1.00
N ALA A 139 20.32 4.36 -0.53
CA ALA A 139 21.20 5.51 -0.72
C ALA A 139 21.40 5.77 -2.22
N GLY A 140 21.18 7.02 -2.67
CA GLY A 140 21.39 7.45 -4.06
C GLY A 140 20.21 7.27 -5.02
N LYS A 141 19.08 6.66 -4.60
CA LYS A 141 17.87 6.54 -5.44
C LYS A 141 16.72 7.33 -4.81
N SER A 142 16.46 8.49 -5.40
CA SER A 142 15.44 9.44 -4.99
C SER A 142 14.65 9.89 -6.23
N TYR A 143 13.36 10.11 -6.07
CA TYR A 143 12.57 10.81 -7.09
C TYR A 143 13.11 12.21 -7.35
N SER A 144 12.85 12.73 -8.55
CA SER A 144 13.14 14.13 -8.83
C SER A 144 12.28 15.05 -7.95
N PRO A 145 12.79 16.22 -7.53
CA PRO A 145 11.99 17.18 -6.76
C PRO A 145 10.69 17.60 -7.48
N GLN A 146 10.73 17.67 -8.82
CA GLN A 146 9.56 17.98 -9.65
C GLN A 146 8.48 16.90 -9.51
N PHE A 147 8.88 15.62 -9.54
CA PHE A 147 7.97 14.51 -9.33
C PHE A 147 7.35 14.52 -7.92
N VAL A 148 8.17 14.75 -6.90
CA VAL A 148 7.70 14.85 -5.50
C VAL A 148 6.71 15.99 -5.32
N LYS A 149 6.91 17.11 -6.03
CA LYS A 149 5.97 18.25 -6.03
C LYS A 149 4.65 17.93 -6.71
N ALA A 150 4.67 17.11 -7.77
CA ALA A 150 3.47 16.69 -8.50
C ALA A 150 2.67 15.60 -7.75
N ALA A 151 3.28 14.88 -6.83
CA ALA A 151 2.62 13.87 -6.01
C ALA A 151 1.48 14.47 -5.17
N LYS A 152 0.32 13.81 -5.19
CA LYS A 152 -0.87 14.21 -4.43
C LYS A 152 -0.74 13.79 -2.96
N LEU A 153 -0.17 12.61 -2.72
CA LEU A 153 0.12 12.10 -1.38
C LEU A 153 1.45 11.36 -1.36
N LEU A 154 2.26 11.68 -0.36
CA LEU A 154 3.60 11.15 -0.15
C LEU A 154 3.61 10.21 1.06
N HIS A 155 4.05 8.97 0.85
CA HIS A 155 4.14 7.95 1.87
C HIS A 155 5.61 7.70 2.24
N TRP A 156 6.08 8.31 3.32
CA TRP A 156 7.41 8.02 3.87
C TRP A 156 7.42 6.64 4.52
N ASN A 157 8.00 5.64 3.84
CA ASN A 157 8.24 4.30 4.37
C ASN A 157 9.69 4.10 4.82
N GLY A 158 9.93 3.17 5.75
CA GLY A 158 11.27 2.78 6.20
C GLY A 158 11.99 3.79 7.09
N HIS A 159 13.33 3.70 7.12
CA HIS A 159 14.21 4.41 8.07
C HIS A 159 14.36 5.92 7.82
N PHE A 160 14.05 6.41 6.61
CA PHE A 160 14.32 7.79 6.21
C PHE A 160 13.09 8.70 6.36
N LYS A 161 12.40 8.59 7.50
CA LYS A 161 11.23 9.41 7.83
C LYS A 161 11.61 10.90 7.82
N SER A 162 10.69 11.75 7.37
CA SER A 162 10.91 13.20 7.21
C SER A 162 11.23 13.96 8.50
N TRP A 163 10.96 13.36 9.66
CA TRP A 163 11.29 13.90 10.99
C TRP A 163 12.52 13.25 11.65
N GLY A 164 13.21 12.35 10.95
CA GLY A 164 14.43 11.69 11.42
C GLY A 164 15.69 12.47 11.05
N ARG A 165 16.82 12.16 11.70
CA ARG A 165 18.12 12.80 11.39
C ARG A 165 18.60 12.56 9.95
N THR A 166 18.13 11.48 9.32
CA THR A 166 18.42 11.13 7.92
C THR A 166 17.23 11.40 6.99
N ALA A 167 16.41 12.41 7.33
CA ALA A 167 15.20 12.74 6.60
C ALA A 167 15.43 12.90 5.09
N SER A 168 14.42 12.48 4.32
CA SER A 168 14.36 12.70 2.87
C SER A 168 13.22 13.65 2.56
N TYR A 169 13.49 14.64 1.71
CA TYR A 169 12.57 15.75 1.38
C TYR A 169 12.01 16.48 2.61
N ALA A 170 12.89 16.76 3.58
CA ALA A 170 12.51 17.48 4.81
C ALA A 170 11.89 18.85 4.48
N GLU A 171 12.41 19.53 3.45
CA GLU A 171 11.90 20.82 3.00
C GLU A 171 10.44 20.77 2.47
N VAL A 172 10.03 19.64 1.88
CA VAL A 172 8.64 19.44 1.42
C VAL A 172 7.72 19.18 2.61
N TRP A 173 8.20 18.38 3.57
CA TRP A 173 7.50 18.07 4.81
C TRP A 173 7.26 19.33 5.65
N GLU A 174 8.31 20.11 5.88
CA GLU A 174 8.24 21.36 6.63
C GLU A 174 7.26 22.32 5.95
N LYS A 175 7.40 22.62 4.65
CA LYS A 175 6.48 23.53 3.95
C LYS A 175 5.01 23.11 4.00
N LYS A 176 4.70 21.82 3.92
CA LYS A 176 3.32 21.32 3.94
C LYS A 176 2.70 21.30 5.35
N LEU A 177 3.50 21.24 6.42
CA LEU A 177 3.01 21.37 7.79
C LEU A 177 2.43 22.77 8.08
N TRP A 178 2.99 23.81 7.47
CA TRP A 178 2.56 25.19 7.70
C TRP A 178 1.31 25.60 6.90
N TRP A 179 0.91 24.85 5.86
CA TRP A 179 -0.10 25.30 4.89
C TRP A 179 -1.55 24.82 5.12
N ARG A 180 -1.92 24.11 6.21
CA ARG A 180 -3.33 23.75 6.56
C ARG A 180 -4.27 23.48 5.36
N SER A 181 -4.41 22.23 4.86
CA SER A 181 -5.68 21.69 4.27
C SER A 181 -5.59 20.35 3.50
N ILE A 182 -4.45 19.69 3.35
CA ILE A 182 -4.42 18.36 2.72
C ILE A 182 -3.91 17.35 3.73
N ALA A 183 -4.76 16.38 4.08
CA ALA A 183 -4.58 15.39 5.13
C ALA A 183 -3.13 14.87 5.25
N VAL A 184 -2.36 15.47 6.16
CA VAL A 184 -1.07 14.92 6.61
C VAL A 184 -1.40 13.86 7.64
N LEU A 185 -1.61 12.61 7.20
CA LEU A 185 -1.76 11.50 8.12
C LEU A 185 -0.38 11.05 8.62
N MET A 186 -0.12 11.38 9.88
CA MET A 186 1.09 10.97 10.59
C MET A 186 0.94 9.53 11.07
N CYS A 187 1.71 8.59 10.50
CA CYS A 187 2.00 7.33 11.16
C CYS A 187 3.24 7.47 12.04
N LYS A 188 3.02 7.68 13.34
CA LYS A 188 4.07 7.49 14.33
C LYS A 188 4.20 5.98 14.57
N SER A 189 5.11 5.32 13.86
CA SER A 189 5.65 4.05 14.35
C SER A 189 6.51 4.40 15.55
N VAL A 190 5.93 4.36 16.74
CA VAL A 190 6.71 4.27 17.98
C VAL A 190 7.34 2.87 17.94
N ILE A 191 8.67 2.83 17.88
CA ILE A 191 9.46 1.63 18.20
C ILE A 191 9.22 1.32 19.67
#